data_AF-A0A7W0SXL0-F1
#
_entry.id   AF-A0A7W0SXL0-F1
#
_cell.length_a   1.000
_cell.length_b   1.000
_cell.length_c   1.000
_cell.angle_alpha   90.00
_cell.angle_beta   90.00
_cell.angle_gamma   90.00
#
_symmetry.space_group_name_H-M   'P 1'
#
loop_
_entity.id
_entity.type
_entity.pdbx_description
1 polymer ?
#
loop_
_entity_poly.entity_id
_entity_poly.type
_entity_poly.pdbx_seq_one_letter_code
_entity_poly.pdbx_strand_id
1 'polypeptide(L)' 'HLGHVTGHSIGMTMIEFPKIGEGVETELESNMVFSMHPHAISENGRECLYMQDTWLVTAGGGEPLAGLEMKIF' A
#
# COMPACT_ATOMS: atom_id res chain seq x y z
N HIS A 1 11.86 2.98 11.77
CA HIS A 1 11.04 4.09 11.25
C HIS A 1 10.47 3.69 9.90
N LEU A 2 9.21 4.03 9.58
CA LEU A 2 8.68 3.89 8.22
C LEU A 2 9.29 5.00 7.35
N GLY A 3 9.83 4.64 6.18
CA GLY A 3 10.61 5.56 5.36
C GLY A 3 9.82 6.52 4.46
N HIS A 4 8.53 6.24 4.24
CA HIS A 4 7.65 6.96 3.32
C HIS A 4 6.18 6.66 3.67
N VAL A 5 5.21 7.18 2.90
CA VAL A 5 3.80 6.81 3.01
C VAL A 5 3.62 5.31 2.84
N THR A 6 2.62 4.74 3.51
CA THR A 6 2.30 3.32 3.44
C THR A 6 1.85 2.88 2.05
N GLY A 7 1.28 3.79 1.25
CA GLY A 7 0.82 3.50 -0.10
C GLY A 7 0.15 4.69 -0.78
N HIS A 8 -0.48 4.42 -1.92
CA HIS A 8 -1.25 5.41 -2.69
C HIS A 8 -2.30 4.73 -3.56
N SER A 9 -3.31 5.49 -3.97
CA SER A 9 -4.26 5.04 -4.99
C SER A 9 -3.52 4.77 -6.30
N ILE A 10 -4.04 3.83 -7.07
CA ILE A 10 -3.49 3.44 -8.37
C ILE A 10 -4.64 3.16 -9.35
N GLY A 11 -4.48 3.64 -10.58
CA GLY A 11 -5.50 3.53 -11.61
C GLY A 11 -4.87 3.56 -12.99
N MET A 12 -5.26 4.56 -13.78
CA MET A 12 -4.64 4.80 -15.09
C MET A 12 -3.24 5.38 -14.97
N THR A 13 -2.91 5.97 -13.83
CA THR A 13 -1.58 6.43 -13.48
C THR A 13 -1.05 5.67 -12.27
N MET A 14 0.28 5.60 -12.18
CA MET A 14 0.93 4.81 -11.14
C MET A 14 0.67 5.39 -9.75
N ILE A 15 0.60 6.71 -9.59
CA ILE A 15 0.39 7.38 -8.30
C ILE A 15 -0.81 8.32 -8.41
N GLU A 16 -1.89 7.96 -7.72
CA GLU A 16 -3.12 8.74 -7.64
C GLU A 16 -3.46 9.08 -6.18
N PHE A 17 -4.43 9.96 -5.99
CA PHE A 17 -5.02 10.22 -4.68
C PHE A 17 -6.20 9.26 -4.41
N PRO A 18 -6.47 8.92 -3.13
CA PRO A 18 -5.75 9.38 -1.95
C PRO A 18 -4.42 8.64 -1.71
N LYS A 19 -3.53 9.25 -0.92
CA LYS A 19 -2.37 8.58 -0.35
C LYS A 19 -2.80 7.78 0.87
N ILE A 20 -2.07 6.72 1.23
CA ILE A 20 -2.26 6.00 2.49
C ILE A 20 -1.12 6.37 3.42
N GLY A 21 -1.41 7.17 4.45
CA GLY A 21 -0.40 7.66 5.40
C GLY A 21 -0.98 8.55 6.49
N GLU A 22 -0.10 8.96 7.42
CA GLU A 22 -0.46 9.80 8.55
C GLU A 22 -1.07 11.14 8.11
N GLY A 23 -2.16 11.55 8.78
CA GLY A 23 -2.86 12.81 8.51
C GLY A 23 -3.74 12.81 7.26
N VAL A 24 -3.95 11.65 6.61
CA VAL A 24 -4.92 11.51 5.52
C VAL A 24 -6.25 10.98 6.06
N GLU A 25 -7.28 11.81 6.02
CA GLU A 25 -8.62 11.52 6.57
C GLU A 25 -9.64 11.12 5.49
N THR A 26 -9.19 10.76 4.29
CA THR A 26 -10.10 10.34 3.21
C THR A 26 -10.74 9.00 3.55
N GLU A 27 -12.07 8.96 3.57
CA GLU A 27 -12.82 7.71 3.74
C GLU A 27 -12.63 6.79 2.52
N LEU A 28 -12.48 5.48 2.78
CA LEU A 28 -12.33 4.48 1.73
C LEU A 28 -13.69 4.02 1.23
N GLU A 29 -13.87 4.08 -0.09
CA GLU A 29 -15.10 3.68 -0.77
C GLU A 29 -14.89 2.38 -1.55
N SER A 30 -15.96 1.60 -1.71
CA SER A 30 -15.90 0.39 -2.54
C SER A 30 -15.48 0.71 -3.97
N ASN A 31 -14.67 -0.18 -4.56
CA ASN A 31 -14.02 -0.03 -5.88
C ASN A 31 -12.83 0.94 -5.93
N MET A 32 -12.40 1.54 -4.82
CA MET A 32 -11.09 2.17 -4.78
C MET A 32 -9.98 1.09 -4.85
N VAL A 33 -8.88 1.43 -5.52
CA VAL A 33 -7.73 0.53 -5.70
C VAL A 33 -6.48 1.20 -5.19
N PHE A 34 -5.73 0.50 -4.35
CA PHE A 34 -4.53 1.03 -3.70
C PHE A 34 -3.32 0.13 -3.92
N SER A 35 -2.19 0.75 -4.23
CA SER A 35 -0.88 0.13 -4.08
C SER A 35 -0.44 0.33 -2.63
N MET A 36 -0.36 -0.76 -1.86
CA MET A 36 0.12 -0.73 -0.48
C MET A 36 1.52 -1.32 -0.41
N HIS A 37 2.47 -0.54 0.09
CA HIS A 37 3.87 -0.90 0.16
C HIS A 37 4.58 -0.28 1.39
N PRO A 38 4.35 -0.81 2.61
CA PRO A 38 5.09 -0.35 3.78
C PRO A 38 6.58 -0.74 3.67
N HIS A 39 7.47 0.20 4.03
CA HIS A 39 8.92 -0.06 4.07
C HIS A 39 9.38 -0.19 5.51
N ALA A 40 10.05 -1.29 5.84
CA ALA A 40 10.80 -1.40 7.09
C ALA A 40 12.28 -1.14 6.80
N ILE A 41 12.78 -0.02 7.30
CA ILE A 41 14.17 0.41 7.11
C ILE A 41 14.92 0.24 8.43
N SER A 42 16.12 -0.34 8.37
CA SER A 42 17.00 -0.48 9.53
C SER A 42 17.44 0.87 10.08
N GLU A 43 17.83 0.92 11.36
CA GLU A 43 18.21 2.18 12.01
C GLU A 43 19.37 2.91 11.32
N ASN A 44 20.30 2.16 10.72
CA ASN A 44 21.43 2.70 9.99
C ASN A 44 21.10 3.08 8.53
N GLY A 45 19.87 2.80 8.07
CA GLY A 45 19.38 3.08 6.73
C GLY A 45 19.95 2.21 5.60
N ARG A 46 20.69 1.14 5.92
CA ARG A 46 21.40 0.32 4.92
C ARG A 46 20.57 -0.87 4.42
N GLU A 47 19.65 -1.35 5.24
CA GLU A 47 18.76 -2.45 4.92
C GLU A 47 17.32 -1.96 4.81
N CYS A 48 16.59 -2.46 3.82
CA CYS A 48 15.19 -2.13 3.59
C CYS A 48 14.43 -3.39 3.19
N LEU A 49 13.36 -3.71 3.92
CA LEU A 49 12.34 -4.64 3.47
C LEU A 49 11.24 -3.84 2.77
N TYR A 50 11.02 -4.18 1.50
CA TYR A 50 9.94 -3.67 0.67
C TYR A 50 9.04 -4.83 0.25
N MET A 51 7.76 -4.71 0.53
CA MET A 51 6.73 -5.62 0.01
C MET A 51 5.57 -4.77 -0.49
N GLN A 52 5.08 -5.06 -1.69
CA GLN A 52 3.95 -4.36 -2.29
C GLN A 52 2.89 -5.37 -2.71
N ASP A 53 1.63 -5.00 -2.49
CA ASP A 53 0.50 -5.61 -3.16
C ASP A 53 -0.52 -4.53 -3.54
N THR A 54 -1.39 -4.84 -4.49
CA THR A 54 -2.50 -3.98 -4.90
C THR A 54 -3.79 -4.49 -4.28
N TRP A 55 -4.56 -3.60 -3.68
CA TRP A 55 -5.74 -3.94 -2.91
C TRP A 55 -6.98 -3.25 -3.49
N LEU A 56 -8.05 -4.02 -3.63
CA LEU A 56 -9.40 -3.54 -3.94
C LEU A 56 -10.15 -3.32 -2.63
N VAL A 57 -10.72 -2.13 -2.45
CA VAL A 57 -11.68 -1.87 -1.37
C VAL A 57 -13.04 -2.44 -1.77
N THR A 58 -13.60 -3.25 -0.90
CA THR A 58 -14.94 -3.83 -0.99
C THR A 58 -15.79 -3.35 0.19
N ALA A 59 -17.08 -3.66 0.17
CA ALA A 59 -17.96 -3.37 1.31
C ALA A 59 -17.56 -4.13 2.60
N GLY A 60 -16.78 -5.21 2.48
CA GLY A 60 -16.33 -6.04 3.61
C GLY A 60 -14.90 -5.77 4.09
N GLY A 61 -14.16 -4.89 3.41
CA GLY A 61 -12.73 -4.65 3.66
C GLY A 61 -11.90 -4.66 2.38
N GLY A 62 -10.60 -4.94 2.50
CA GLY A 62 -9.67 -5.01 1.35
C GLY A 62 -9.45 -6.42 0.84
N GLU A 63 -9.44 -6.59 -0.47
CA GLU A 63 -9.07 -7.84 -1.16
C GLU A 63 -7.79 -7.64 -1.99
N PRO A 64 -6.78 -8.53 -1.87
CA PRO A 64 -5.58 -8.43 -2.70
C PRO A 64 -5.91 -8.79 -4.16
N LEU A 65 -5.41 -7.99 -5.09
CA LEU A 65 -5.55 -8.21 -6.53
C LEU A 65 -4.44 -9.10 -7.09
N ALA A 66 -3.29 -9.20 -6.42
CA ALA A 66 -2.31 -10.21 -6.78
C ALA A 66 -2.81 -11.60 -6.36
N GLY A 67 -2.94 -12.50 -7.33
CA GLY A 67 -3.26 -13.91 -7.06
C GLY A 67 -2.06 -14.77 -6.63
N LEU A 68 -0.89 -14.16 -6.45
CA LEU A 68 0.33 -14.85 -6.05
C LEU A 68 0.48 -14.82 -4.53
N GLU A 69 0.73 -15.98 -3.93
CA GLU A 69 0.97 -16.09 -2.50
C GLU A 69 2.24 -15.31 -2.09
N MET A 70 2.12 -14.47 -1.06
CA MET A 70 3.26 -13.74 -0.49
C MET A 70 4.17 -14.69 0.30
N LYS A 71 5.43 -14.82 -0.13
CA LYS A 71 6.43 -15.72 0.46
C LYS A 71 7.79 -15.03 0.61
N ILE A 72 8.54 -15.46 1.62
CA ILE A 72 9.96 -15.15 1.81
C ILE A 72 10.75 -16.44 1.58
N PHE A 73 11.87 -16.35 0.86
CA PHE A 73 12.76 -17.48 0.54
C PHE A 73 14.12 -17.29 1.20
#